data_AF-A0A256WPS0-F1
#
_entry.id   AF-A0A256WPS0-F1
#
_cell.length_a   1.000
_cell.length_b   1.000
_cell.length_c   1.000
_cell.angle_alpha   90.00
_cell.angle_beta   90.00
_cell.angle_gamma   90.00
#
_symmetry.space_group_name_H-M   'P 1'
#
loop_
_entity.id
_entity.type
_entity.pdbx_description
1 polymer ?
#
loop_
_entity_poly.entity_id
_entity_poly.type
_entity_poly.pdbx_seq_one_letter_code
_entity_poly.pdbx_strand_id
1 'polypeptide(L)'
;MKQIFSYFFALLKILSIAKILNLFKLYSSFFYAKITGHIIHKGSPWSLSIETGTSCNLSCLECPSGQKQFSRPTGYLSLQDFKTIIQKQKKYLIWLILYFQGEPYMNRDFFAMVKYAKLLKIFTTSSTNGHFLNKSNAKKTIESGLDQIIISLDGATKKFKIFSSIYYSSVYCF
;
A
#
# COMPACT_ATOMS: atom_id res chain seq x y z
N MET A 1 8.76 5.94 18.94
CA MET A 1 10.11 5.34 18.70
C MET A 1 10.06 3.89 18.22
N LYS A 2 9.48 2.92 18.94
CA LYS A 2 9.46 1.49 18.54
C LYS A 2 8.96 1.23 17.10
N GLN A 3 7.94 1.97 16.67
CA GLN A 3 7.38 1.84 15.33
C GLN A 3 8.38 2.23 14.23
N ILE A 4 9.04 3.38 14.34
CA ILE A 4 10.06 3.87 13.38
C ILE A 4 11.19 2.84 13.22
N PHE A 5 11.65 2.25 14.32
CA PHE A 5 12.65 1.19 14.28
C PHE A 5 12.17 -0.05 13.54
N SER A 6 10.93 -0.49 13.76
CA SER A 6 10.35 -1.65 13.05
C SER A 6 10.29 -1.43 11.54
N TYR A 7 9.85 -0.25 11.08
CA TYR A 7 9.86 0.09 9.66
C TYR A 7 11.28 0.10 9.09
N PHE A 8 12.22 0.72 9.81
CA PHE A 8 13.61 0.79 9.40
C PHE A 8 14.20 -0.61 9.17
N PHE A 9 14.03 -1.54 10.12
CA PHE A 9 14.51 -2.91 9.95
C PHE A 9 13.79 -3.68 8.84
N ALA A 10 12.47 -3.50 8.68
CA ALA A 10 11.72 -4.10 7.58
C ALA A 10 12.22 -3.61 6.21
N LEU A 11 12.48 -2.30 6.09
CA LEU A 11 13.02 -1.68 4.89
C LEU A 11 14.44 -2.15 4.59
N LEU A 12 15.32 -2.23 5.59
CA LEU A 12 16.69 -2.74 5.40
C LEU A 12 16.72 -4.14 4.79
N LYS A 13 15.79 -5.03 5.19
CA LYS A 13 15.71 -6.41 4.66
C LYS A 13 15.32 -6.49 3.19
N ILE A 14 14.70 -5.44 2.63
CA ILE A 14 14.21 -5.43 1.25
C ILE A 14 15.05 -4.59 0.29
N LEU A 15 16.03 -3.84 0.79
CA LEU A 15 16.90 -2.99 -0.01
C LEU A 15 17.97 -3.84 -0.70
N SER A 16 17.99 -3.79 -2.02
CA SER A 16 19.06 -4.34 -2.85
C SER A 16 19.99 -3.22 -3.31
N ILE A 17 21.19 -3.57 -3.79
CA ILE A 17 22.14 -2.61 -4.38
C ILE A 17 21.47 -1.80 -5.49
N ALA A 18 20.66 -2.42 -6.34
CA ALA A 18 19.91 -1.73 -7.39
C ALA A 18 18.92 -0.69 -6.84
N LYS A 19 18.22 -1.00 -5.75
CA LYS A 19 17.30 -0.06 -5.07
C LYS A 19 18.05 1.11 -4.44
N ILE A 20 19.19 0.84 -3.80
CA ILE A 20 20.04 1.87 -3.18
C ILE A 20 20.61 2.82 -4.24
N LEU A 21 21.18 2.28 -5.33
CA LEU A 21 21.67 3.08 -6.44
C LEU A 21 20.56 3.90 -7.10
N ASN A 22 19.34 3.34 -7.19
CA ASN A 22 18.19 4.06 -7.71
C ASN A 22 17.76 5.21 -6.79
N LEU A 23 17.72 5.00 -5.48
CA LEU A 23 17.45 6.06 -4.52
C LEU A 23 18.50 7.18 -4.63
N PHE A 24 19.78 6.82 -4.71
CA PHE A 24 20.85 7.81 -4.93
C PHE A 24 20.63 8.63 -6.20
N LYS A 25 20.27 7.99 -7.32
CA LYS A 25 19.92 8.69 -8.58
C LYS A 25 18.77 9.67 -8.37
N LEU A 26 17.68 9.24 -7.75
CA LEU A 26 16.51 10.08 -7.49
C LEU A 26 16.83 11.28 -6.58
N TYR A 27 17.55 11.07 -5.48
CA TYR A 27 17.93 12.15 -4.57
C TYR A 27 18.91 13.11 -5.23
N SER A 28 19.96 12.59 -5.89
CA SER A 28 20.93 13.43 -6.59
C SER A 28 20.27 14.29 -7.67
N SER A 29 19.31 13.74 -8.42
CA SER A 29 18.59 14.48 -9.45
C SER A 29 17.62 15.52 -8.87
N PHE A 30 16.97 15.19 -7.75
CA PHE A 30 16.13 16.14 -7.00
C PHE A 30 16.94 17.32 -6.47
N PHE A 31 18.06 17.06 -5.80
CA PHE A 31 18.92 18.12 -5.25
C PHE A 31 19.55 18.96 -6.36
N TYR A 32 19.97 18.33 -7.46
CA TYR A 32 20.45 19.06 -8.64
C TYR A 32 19.37 20.03 -9.15
N ALA A 33 18.16 19.54 -9.41
CA ALA A 33 17.06 20.37 -9.89
C ALA A 33 16.71 21.51 -8.91
N LYS A 34 16.75 21.22 -7.61
CA LYS A 34 16.51 22.22 -6.56
C LYS A 34 17.57 23.33 -6.53
N ILE A 35 18.84 23.00 -6.83
CA ILE A 35 19.95 23.96 -6.80
C ILE A 35 20.05 24.75 -8.12
N THR A 36 19.91 24.08 -9.26
CA THR A 36 20.18 24.67 -10.57
C THR A 36 18.93 25.18 -11.29
N GLY A 37 17.73 24.83 -10.82
CA GLY A 37 16.47 25.06 -11.52
C GLY A 37 16.23 24.15 -12.73
N HIS A 38 17.20 23.31 -13.11
CA HIS A 38 17.11 22.45 -14.28
C HIS A 38 16.64 21.04 -13.91
N ILE A 39 15.45 20.68 -14.40
CA ILE A 39 14.84 19.38 -14.08
C ILE A 39 15.49 18.29 -14.93
N ILE A 40 16.16 17.37 -14.24
CA ILE A 40 16.64 16.11 -14.84
C ILE A 40 16.00 14.97 -14.06
N HIS A 41 15.29 14.09 -14.74
CA HIS A 41 14.72 12.89 -14.11
C HIS A 41 15.65 11.70 -14.32
N LYS A 42 16.43 11.35 -13.29
CA LYS A 42 17.25 10.14 -13.26
C LYS A 42 16.66 9.13 -12.28
N GLY A 43 16.64 7.86 -12.68
CA GLY A 43 16.12 6.76 -11.86
C GLY A 43 14.66 6.44 -12.14
N SER A 44 14.16 5.39 -11.50
CA SER A 44 12.81 4.86 -11.63
C SER A 44 12.04 5.04 -10.33
N PRO A 45 10.69 5.08 -10.34
CA PRO A 45 9.89 5.22 -9.13
C PRO A 45 10.22 4.19 -8.05
N TRP A 46 10.54 4.63 -6.84
CA TRP A 46 10.81 3.72 -5.72
C TRP A 46 9.54 3.27 -4.99
N SER A 47 8.42 3.97 -5.23
CA SER A 47 7.09 3.68 -4.67
C SER A 47 6.05 3.64 -5.79
N LEU A 48 5.03 2.81 -5.63
CA LEU A 48 3.90 2.70 -6.55
C LEU A 48 2.60 2.56 -5.76
N SER A 49 1.56 3.25 -6.20
CA SER A 49 0.19 3.05 -5.71
C SER A 49 -0.65 2.38 -6.78
N ILE A 50 -1.36 1.32 -6.41
CA ILE A 50 -2.24 0.55 -7.29
C ILE A 50 -3.58 0.36 -6.59
N GLU A 51 -4.66 0.75 -7.25
CA GLU A 51 -6.01 0.38 -6.84
C GLU A 51 -6.28 -1.08 -7.18
N THR A 52 -6.66 -1.87 -6.18
CA THR A 52 -7.03 -3.27 -6.38
C THR A 52 -8.45 -3.40 -6.93
N GLY A 53 -9.28 -2.38 -6.79
CA GLY A 53 -10.56 -2.26 -7.47
C GLY A 53 -11.27 -0.98 -7.06
N THR A 54 -12.27 -0.55 -7.81
CA THR A 54 -12.92 0.75 -7.62
C THR A 54 -14.15 0.69 -6.70
N SER A 55 -14.68 -0.51 -6.44
CA SER A 55 -15.91 -0.70 -5.67
C SER A 55 -15.65 -0.72 -4.16
N CYS A 56 -16.57 -0.12 -3.41
CA CYS A 56 -16.59 -0.14 -1.94
C CYS A 56 -17.99 -0.53 -1.45
N ASN A 57 -18.06 -1.18 -0.28
CA ASN A 57 -19.32 -1.52 0.39
C ASN A 57 -19.92 -0.36 1.19
N LEU A 58 -19.17 0.73 1.40
CA LEU A 58 -19.61 1.95 2.07
C LEU A 58 -19.87 3.07 1.05
N SER A 59 -20.71 4.03 1.45
CA SER A 59 -21.14 5.18 0.62
C SER A 59 -20.72 6.52 1.23
N CYS A 60 -19.42 6.70 1.51
CA CYS A 60 -18.91 7.94 2.10
C CYS A 60 -19.17 9.16 1.17
N LEU A 61 -19.49 10.32 1.75
CA LEU A 61 -19.92 11.51 1.00
C LEU A 61 -18.79 12.14 0.19
N GLU A 62 -17.59 12.14 0.76
CA GLU A 62 -16.37 12.72 0.21
C GLU A 62 -15.62 11.77 -0.74
N CYS A 63 -16.04 10.50 -0.82
CA CYS A 63 -15.34 9.48 -1.60
C CYS A 63 -16.03 9.25 -2.96
N PRO A 64 -15.32 9.40 -4.10
CA PRO A 64 -15.88 9.08 -5.42
C PRO A 64 -16.39 7.64 -5.53
N SER A 65 -15.71 6.69 -4.87
CA SER A 65 -16.13 5.29 -4.80
C SER A 65 -17.43 5.10 -4.04
N GLY A 66 -17.61 5.82 -2.93
CA GLY A 66 -18.83 5.78 -2.13
C GLY A 66 -20.02 6.43 -2.84
N GLN A 67 -19.77 7.54 -3.55
CA GLN A 67 -20.75 8.19 -4.42
C GLN A 67 -20.99 7.45 -5.73
N LYS A 68 -20.17 6.43 -6.05
CA LYS A 68 -20.16 5.72 -7.34
C LYS A 68 -20.03 6.67 -8.54
N GLN A 69 -19.32 7.78 -8.34
CA GLN A 69 -19.08 8.81 -9.35
C GLN A 69 -17.69 8.62 -9.94
N PHE A 70 -17.62 7.92 -11.06
CA PHE A 70 -16.38 7.73 -11.81
C PHE A 70 -16.56 8.18 -13.25
N SER A 71 -15.60 8.94 -13.78
CA SER A 71 -15.48 9.27 -15.20
C SER A 71 -14.71 8.21 -16.00
N ARG A 72 -14.15 7.21 -15.32
CA ARG A 72 -13.32 6.13 -15.88
C ARG A 72 -13.97 4.76 -15.68
N PRO A 73 -13.54 3.73 -16.44
CA PRO A 73 -14.00 2.36 -16.23
C PRO A 73 -13.78 1.89 -14.79
N THR A 74 -14.77 1.15 -14.28
CA THR A 74 -14.75 0.54 -12.95
C THR A 74 -14.48 -0.96 -13.06
N GLY A 75 -14.01 -1.56 -11.97
CA GLY A 75 -13.75 -2.99 -11.91
C GLY A 75 -12.73 -3.38 -10.85
N TYR A 76 -12.32 -4.64 -10.91
CA TYR A 76 -11.26 -5.19 -10.08
C TYR A 76 -10.03 -5.46 -10.94
N LEU A 77 -8.86 -5.12 -10.41
CA LEU A 77 -7.60 -5.47 -11.05
C LEU A 77 -7.42 -6.99 -10.97
N SER A 78 -7.12 -7.63 -12.10
CA SER A 78 -6.81 -9.06 -12.12
C SER A 78 -5.43 -9.33 -11.53
N LEU A 79 -5.22 -10.51 -10.93
CA LEU A 79 -3.88 -10.91 -10.49
C LEU A 79 -2.85 -10.90 -11.64
N GLN A 80 -3.26 -11.23 -12.87
CA GLN A 80 -2.36 -11.30 -14.01
C GLN A 80 -1.86 -9.92 -14.45
N ASP A 81 -2.77 -8.94 -14.51
CA ASP A 81 -2.41 -7.54 -14.82
C ASP A 81 -1.53 -6.96 -13.72
N PHE A 82 -1.89 -7.22 -12.46
CA PHE A 82 -1.07 -6.85 -11.31
C PHE A 82 0.36 -7.38 -11.43
N LYS A 83 0.53 -8.68 -11.71
CA LYS A 83 1.85 -9.29 -11.91
C LYS A 83 2.62 -8.61 -13.05
N THR A 84 1.95 -8.32 -14.16
CA THR A 84 2.55 -7.63 -15.32
C THR A 84 3.06 -6.24 -14.96
N ILE A 85 2.29 -5.46 -14.19
CA ILE A 85 2.69 -4.13 -13.70
C ILE A 85 3.90 -4.25 -12.77
N ILE A 86 3.82 -5.11 -11.76
CA ILE A 86 4.89 -5.26 -10.76
C ILE A 86 6.18 -5.79 -11.39
N GLN A 87 6.11 -6.69 -12.37
CA GLN A 87 7.29 -7.21 -13.06
C GLN A 87 8.12 -6.11 -13.73
N LYS A 88 7.46 -5.08 -14.29
CA LYS A 88 8.15 -3.94 -14.92
C LYS A 88 8.91 -3.09 -13.90
N GLN A 89 8.45 -3.03 -12.64
CA GLN A 89 9.00 -2.12 -11.63
C GLN A 89 9.81 -2.79 -10.50
N LYS A 90 9.70 -4.12 -10.33
CA LYS A 90 10.25 -4.88 -9.19
C LYS A 90 11.72 -4.61 -8.87
N LYS A 91 12.53 -4.26 -9.88
CA LYS A 91 13.97 -3.99 -9.72
C LYS A 91 14.26 -2.80 -8.79
N TYR A 92 13.38 -1.80 -8.81
CA TYR A 92 13.56 -0.54 -8.10
C TYR A 92 12.47 -0.28 -7.06
N LEU A 93 11.37 -1.04 -7.10
CA LEU A 93 10.23 -0.87 -6.21
C LEU A 93 10.58 -1.28 -4.77
N ILE A 94 10.46 -0.33 -3.85
CA ILE A 94 10.66 -0.53 -2.41
C ILE A 94 9.30 -0.60 -1.72
N TRP A 95 8.39 0.32 -2.05
CA TRP A 95 7.09 0.46 -1.39
C TRP A 95 5.93 0.30 -2.38
N LEU A 96 4.97 -0.56 -2.06
CA LEU A 96 3.74 -0.75 -2.80
C LEU A 96 2.54 -0.40 -1.93
N ILE A 97 1.68 0.48 -2.43
CA ILE A 97 0.45 0.93 -1.79
C ILE A 97 -0.72 0.30 -2.54
N LEU A 98 -1.53 -0.50 -1.85
CA LEU A 98 -2.66 -1.26 -2.39
C LEU A 98 -3.99 -0.73 -1.85
N TYR A 99 -4.15 0.58 -1.86
CA TYR A 99 -5.40 1.27 -1.52
C TYR A 99 -5.42 2.67 -2.14
N PHE A 100 -6.60 3.14 -2.51
CA PHE A 100 -6.87 4.56 -2.78
C PHE A 100 -8.38 4.79 -2.87
N GLN A 101 -9.00 4.29 -3.95
CA GLN A 101 -10.43 4.30 -4.19
C GLN A 101 -10.91 2.85 -4.19
N GLY A 102 -12.01 2.54 -3.47
CA GLY A 102 -12.53 1.18 -3.27
C GLY A 102 -12.08 0.49 -1.98
N GLU A 103 -12.63 -0.70 -1.72
CA GLU A 103 -12.29 -1.55 -0.57
C GLU A 103 -11.47 -2.77 -1.02
N PRO A 104 -10.17 -2.86 -0.66
CA PRO A 104 -9.29 -3.91 -1.16
C PRO A 104 -9.77 -5.34 -0.87
N TYR A 105 -10.44 -5.57 0.26
CA TYR A 105 -10.94 -6.90 0.64
C TYR A 105 -12.11 -7.39 -0.24
N MET A 106 -12.70 -6.52 -1.07
CA MET A 106 -13.68 -6.94 -2.07
C MET A 106 -13.03 -7.54 -3.33
N ASN A 107 -11.74 -7.31 -3.57
CA ASN A 107 -11.02 -8.00 -4.64
C ASN A 107 -10.64 -9.41 -4.19
N ARG A 108 -11.17 -10.43 -4.88
CA ARG A 108 -10.90 -11.86 -4.61
C ARG A 108 -9.41 -12.21 -4.69
N ASP A 109 -8.64 -11.50 -5.50
CA ASP A 109 -7.21 -11.71 -5.72
C ASP A 109 -6.32 -10.93 -4.74
N PHE A 110 -6.88 -10.09 -3.86
CA PHE A 110 -6.12 -9.19 -2.99
C PHE A 110 -4.99 -9.90 -2.22
N PHE A 111 -5.31 -11.00 -1.53
CA PHE A 111 -4.31 -11.74 -0.76
C PHE A 111 -3.22 -12.36 -1.65
N ALA A 112 -3.55 -12.76 -2.88
CA ALA A 112 -2.59 -13.28 -3.84
C ALA A 112 -1.67 -12.19 -4.38
N MET A 113 -2.18 -10.98 -4.58
CA MET A 113 -1.39 -9.80 -4.94
C MET A 113 -0.37 -9.46 -3.85
N VAL A 114 -0.80 -9.44 -2.58
CA VAL A 114 0.09 -9.20 -1.45
C VAL A 114 1.17 -10.27 -1.35
N LYS A 115 0.79 -11.56 -1.43
CA LYS A 115 1.76 -12.67 -1.45
C LYS A 115 2.79 -12.52 -2.56
N TYR A 116 2.35 -12.13 -3.75
CA TYR A 116 3.24 -11.91 -4.89
C TYR A 116 4.24 -10.77 -4.66
N ALA A 117 3.77 -9.63 -4.13
CA ALA A 117 4.65 -8.52 -3.77
C ALA A 117 5.66 -8.92 -2.68
N LYS A 118 5.22 -9.71 -1.69
CA LYS A 118 6.09 -10.22 -0.62
C LYS A 118 7.21 -11.11 -1.15
N LEU A 119 6.92 -12.02 -2.08
CA LEU A 119 7.91 -12.88 -2.73
C LEU A 119 9.01 -12.07 -3.45
N LEU A 120 8.64 -10.89 -3.97
CA LEU A 120 9.56 -9.98 -4.65
C LEU A 120 10.29 -9.03 -3.70
N LYS A 121 10.15 -9.21 -2.37
CA LYS A 121 10.72 -8.34 -1.34
C LYS A 121 10.33 -6.87 -1.56
N ILE A 122 9.03 -6.62 -1.72
CA ILE A 122 8.45 -5.27 -1.80
C ILE A 122 7.65 -5.03 -0.52
N PHE A 123 7.91 -3.91 0.15
CA PHE A 123 7.15 -3.50 1.34
C PHE A 123 5.75 -3.12 0.91
N THR A 124 4.73 -3.79 1.45
CA THR A 124 3.35 -3.63 0.97
C THR A 124 2.44 -3.08 2.06
N THR A 125 1.73 -2.01 1.73
CA THR A 125 0.73 -1.35 2.58
C THR A 125 -0.64 -1.43 1.95
N SER A 126 -1.67 -1.70 2.74
CA SER A 126 -3.06 -1.55 2.33
C SER A 126 -3.87 -0.82 3.41
N SER A 127 -5.03 -0.29 3.03
CA SER A 127 -6.02 0.31 3.93
C SER A 127 -7.36 -0.38 3.77
N THR A 128 -8.15 -0.46 4.84
CA THR A 128 -9.50 -1.03 4.82
C THR A 128 -10.42 -0.28 5.76
N ASN A 129 -11.71 -0.25 5.43
CA ASN A 129 -12.75 0.24 6.35
C ASN A 129 -13.06 -0.75 7.49
N GLY A 130 -12.44 -1.93 7.49
CA GLY A 130 -12.54 -2.92 8.55
C GLY A 130 -13.79 -3.81 8.50
N HIS A 131 -14.76 -3.53 7.63
CA HIS A 131 -16.02 -4.30 7.55
C HIS A 131 -15.78 -5.78 7.21
N PHE A 132 -14.75 -6.08 6.43
CA PHE A 132 -14.38 -7.44 6.04
C PHE A 132 -13.32 -8.08 6.96
N LEU A 133 -12.86 -7.41 8.02
CA LEU A 133 -11.84 -7.93 8.94
C LEU A 133 -12.41 -8.90 9.99
N ASN A 134 -13.01 -9.99 9.55
CA ASN A 134 -13.34 -11.13 10.42
C ASN A 134 -12.09 -11.99 10.72
N LYS A 135 -12.19 -12.95 11.65
CA LYS A 135 -11.07 -13.83 12.06
C LYS A 135 -10.40 -14.55 10.87
N SER A 136 -11.19 -14.99 9.89
CA SER A 136 -10.67 -15.68 8.71
C SER A 136 -9.86 -14.74 7.82
N ASN A 137 -10.40 -13.56 7.52
CA ASN A 137 -9.72 -12.56 6.70
C ASN A 137 -8.51 -11.95 7.42
N ALA A 138 -8.59 -11.70 8.73
CA ALA A 138 -7.44 -11.25 9.52
C ALA A 138 -6.29 -12.27 9.46
N LYS A 139 -6.59 -13.57 9.56
CA LYS A 139 -5.59 -14.64 9.38
C LYS A 139 -4.99 -14.60 7.97
N LYS A 140 -5.82 -14.50 6.93
CA LYS A 140 -5.34 -14.38 5.53
C LYS A 140 -4.48 -13.14 5.30
N THR A 141 -4.77 -12.02 5.97
CA THR A 141 -3.96 -10.79 5.91
C THR A 141 -2.57 -11.00 6.47
N ILE A 142 -2.46 -11.70 7.60
CA ILE A 142 -1.15 -12.01 8.21
C ILE A 142 -0.40 -13.01 7.32
N GLU A 143 -1.07 -14.08 6.89
CA GLU A 143 -0.49 -15.14 6.06
C GLU A 143 -0.13 -14.69 4.65
N SER A 144 -0.73 -13.60 4.15
CA SER A 144 -0.34 -13.02 2.87
C SER A 144 1.01 -12.30 2.94
N GLY A 145 1.47 -11.97 4.14
CA GLY A 145 2.70 -11.24 4.38
C GLY A 145 2.55 -9.73 4.18
N LEU A 146 1.33 -9.19 4.33
CA LEU A 146 1.10 -7.75 4.32
C LEU A 146 1.95 -7.09 5.41
N ASP A 147 2.80 -6.13 5.01
CA ASP A 147 3.71 -5.49 5.95
C ASP A 147 2.96 -4.44 6.79
N GLN A 148 2.01 -3.73 6.19
CA GLN A 148 1.21 -2.69 6.86
C GLN A 148 -0.27 -2.80 6.53
N ILE A 149 -1.11 -2.73 7.58
CA ILE A 149 -2.53 -2.44 7.44
C ILE A 149 -2.87 -1.12 8.11
N ILE A 150 -3.62 -0.29 7.40
CA ILE A 150 -4.27 0.91 7.90
C ILE A 150 -5.76 0.56 8.02
N ILE A 151 -6.38 0.91 9.16
CA ILE A 151 -7.82 0.76 9.33
C ILE A 151 -8.39 2.17 9.38
N SER A 152 -9.17 2.51 8.35
CA SER A 152 -9.85 3.79 8.24
C SER A 152 -11.12 3.74 9.07
N LEU A 153 -11.17 4.55 10.13
CA LEU A 153 -12.31 4.67 11.03
C LEU A 153 -12.74 6.13 11.11
N ASP A 154 -13.90 6.44 10.56
CA ASP A 154 -14.51 7.75 10.64
C ASP A 154 -15.67 7.72 11.65
N GLY A 155 -15.62 8.61 12.65
CA GLY A 155 -16.58 8.66 13.75
C GLY A 155 -17.09 10.06 13.99
N ALA A 156 -18.42 10.24 13.97
CA ALA A 156 -19.08 11.54 14.18
C ALA A 156 -19.26 11.94 15.66
N THR A 157 -18.78 11.13 16.62
CA THR A 157 -18.97 11.38 18.06
C THR A 157 -17.65 11.29 18.84
N LYS A 158 -17.50 12.10 19.90
CA LYS A 158 -16.34 12.12 20.83
C LYS A 158 -16.01 10.75 21.47
N LYS A 159 -16.90 9.75 21.38
CA LYS A 159 -16.66 8.38 21.86
C LYS A 159 -15.72 7.57 20.96
N PHE A 160 -15.47 8.00 19.72
CA PHE A 160 -14.48 7.36 18.86
C PHE A 160 -13.07 7.71 19.33
N LYS A 161 -12.45 6.79 20.09
CA LYS A 161 -11.00 6.80 20.31
C LYS A 161 -10.33 6.36 19.01
N ILE A 162 -9.63 7.30 18.38
CA ILE A 162 -8.82 7.08 17.18
C ILE A 162 -7.75 6.04 17.47
N PHE A 163 -7.82 4.88 16.83
CA PHE A 163 -6.70 3.92 16.76
C PHE A 163 -6.02 4.09 15.40
N SER A 164 -4.91 4.82 15.38
CA SER A 164 -4.04 4.95 14.21
C SER A 164 -3.15 3.71 14.07
N SER A 165 -3.08 3.16 12.85
CA SER A 165 -2.11 2.14 12.38
C SER A 165 -1.82 0.98 13.34
N ILE A 166 -2.63 -0.08 13.29
CA ILE A 166 -2.35 -1.33 14.04
C ILE A 166 -1.29 -2.14 13.29
N TYR A 167 -0.11 -2.28 13.90
CA TYR A 167 0.93 -3.21 13.47
C TYR A 167 0.98 -4.42 14.41
N TYR A 168 0.80 -5.61 13.83
CA TYR A 168 0.90 -6.87 14.54
C TYR A 168 2.37 -7.21 14.85
N SER A 169 2.76 -7.00 16.11
CA SER A 169 3.83 -7.78 16.75
C SER A 169 3.30 -8.69 17.86
N SER A 170 2.03 -8.54 18.27
CA SER A 170 1.41 -9.37 19.31
C SER A 170 -0.07 -9.03 19.43
N VAL A 171 -0.89 -9.92 18.86
CA VAL A 171 -2.34 -10.13 19.02
C VAL A 171 -2.90 -10.20 20.42
N TYR A 172 -2.81 -9.19 21.30
CA TYR A 172 -3.69 -9.18 22.48
C TYR A 172 -4.96 -8.40 22.18
N CYS A 173 -5.98 -9.16 21.79
CA CYS A 173 -7.37 -8.72 21.73
C CYS A 173 -7.89 -8.65 23.17
N PHE A 174 -8.28 -7.47 23.64
CA PHE A 174 -9.19 -7.28 24.77
C PHE A 174 -10.38 -6.47 24.26
#